data_AF-A0A520IWU4-F1
#
_entry.id   AF-A0A520IWU4-F1
#
_cell.length_a   1.000
_cell.length_b   1.000
_cell.length_c   1.000
_cell.angle_alpha   90.00
_cell.angle_beta   90.00
_cell.angle_gamma   90.00
#
_symmetry.space_group_name_H-M   'P 1'
#
loop_
_entity.id
_entity.type
_entity.pdbx_description
1 polymer ?
#
loop_
_entity_poly.entity_id
_entity_poly.type
_entity_poly.pdbx_seq_one_letter_code
_entity_poly.pdbx_strand_id
1 'polypeptide(L)'
;MNINFKFSLLMLFLTVSLLPAWAQKIKIKKEHPKLILSQADLQTMRANALSKSEPWKTAWDSLRKDLDIFIEEGKGATVYRGDLSMNFYHAAIKDGSMARDLAIAYQITKDKRYANKAIELIKDWSSKENMAGKDFDSTKFYPNTGMVVSRGVFTFLYAYDLLATDNLIDGNTETQFKNWLRVLVPHIKEGARRWEANDYFGKQYYQNHIVADAVGLLAIGVILGDTELVKYAYEGENNSRNIKKIIEGIILMKGQQAYEGEPGKWPTQDGEIMDRYRHFALHHYKDTTKPNRALQYAGLSTNLLVIAAEIGRINGLDLYGWKAKTGEAIRQPLLFYADFYITKDASIKGGFYKGEDSWINYNSQATFSLWEVAHARYPKEPKFQEVLRSNNRSNTDLHLLGPVLLTHGRSIDKN
;
A
#
# COMPACT_ATOMS: atom_id res chain seq x y z
N MET A 1 69.51 31.65 40.84
CA MET A 1 68.60 30.63 41.41
C MET A 1 67.17 31.06 41.08
N ASN A 2 66.40 30.17 40.44
CA ASN A 2 64.98 30.26 40.06
C ASN A 2 64.53 31.35 39.07
N ILE A 3 64.50 30.98 37.78
CA ILE A 3 63.65 31.61 36.76
C ILE A 3 62.38 30.77 36.65
N ASN A 4 61.26 31.33 37.08
CA ASN A 4 59.92 30.74 36.97
C ASN A 4 59.44 30.77 35.50
N PHE A 5 59.31 29.60 34.88
CA PHE A 5 58.55 29.43 33.63
C PHE A 5 57.07 29.24 33.97
N LYS A 6 56.23 30.22 33.64
CA LYS A 6 54.77 30.06 33.60
C LYS A 6 54.39 29.36 32.29
N PHE A 7 53.89 28.13 32.38
CA PHE A 7 53.16 27.48 31.29
C PHE A 7 51.75 28.08 31.20
N SER A 8 51.44 28.79 30.12
CA SER A 8 50.06 29.12 29.76
C SER A 8 49.50 27.99 28.90
N LEU A 9 48.55 27.24 29.46
CA LEU A 9 47.78 26.21 28.76
C LEU A 9 46.73 26.89 27.88
N LEU A 10 46.91 26.83 26.56
CA LEU A 10 45.92 27.32 25.59
C LEU A 10 44.83 26.24 25.42
N MET A 11 43.67 26.40 26.06
CA MET A 11 42.51 25.56 25.78
C MET A 11 41.89 25.95 24.43
N LEU A 12 42.03 25.07 23.42
CA LEU A 12 41.24 25.13 22.20
C LEU A 12 39.82 24.62 22.50
N PHE A 13 38.84 25.52 22.58
CA PHE A 13 37.43 25.13 22.57
C PHE A 13 37.05 24.70 21.15
N LEU A 14 36.97 23.39 20.91
CA LEU A 14 36.25 22.85 19.75
C LEU A 14 34.75 23.09 19.98
N THR A 15 34.22 24.20 19.45
CA THR A 15 32.77 24.37 19.34
C THR A 15 32.25 23.42 18.28
N VAL A 16 31.75 22.25 18.70
CA VAL A 16 30.88 21.42 17.86
C VAL A 16 29.59 22.21 17.67
N SER A 17 29.51 22.99 16.60
CA SER A 17 28.28 23.63 16.18
C SER A 17 27.30 22.55 15.74
N LEU A 18 26.45 22.11 16.68
CA LEU A 18 25.22 21.37 16.41
C LEU A 18 24.34 22.29 15.56
N LEU A 19 24.44 22.17 14.24
CA LEU A 19 23.43 22.73 13.34
C LEU A 19 22.09 22.11 13.76
N PRO A 20 21.05 22.91 14.06
CA PRO A 20 19.72 22.36 14.26
C PRO A 20 19.36 21.60 12.99
N ALA A 21 18.94 20.34 13.13
CA ALA A 21 18.43 19.58 12.01
C ALA A 21 17.23 20.34 11.45
N TRP A 22 17.43 21.06 10.35
CA TRP A 22 16.34 21.69 9.61
C TRP A 22 15.42 20.55 9.20
N ALA A 23 14.24 20.46 9.82
CA ALA A 23 13.25 19.45 9.45
C ALA A 23 13.01 19.58 7.95
N GLN A 24 13.40 18.54 7.19
CA GLN A 24 13.25 18.53 5.74
C GLN A 24 11.76 18.70 5.43
N LYS A 25 11.39 19.84 4.85
CA LYS A 25 10.00 20.09 4.47
C LYS A 25 9.59 19.04 3.44
N ILE A 26 8.54 18.27 3.73
CA ILE A 26 7.96 17.32 2.79
C ILE A 26 7.64 18.06 1.49
N LYS A 27 8.14 17.54 0.37
CA LYS A 27 7.91 18.06 -0.98
C LYS A 27 7.29 16.97 -1.83
N ILE A 28 6.02 17.13 -2.17
CA ILE A 28 5.33 16.25 -3.12
C ILE A 28 5.85 16.57 -4.52
N LYS A 29 6.08 15.54 -5.34
CA LYS A 29 6.42 15.73 -6.75
C LYS A 29 5.29 16.49 -7.44
N LYS A 30 5.63 17.53 -8.22
CA LYS A 30 4.63 18.34 -8.92
C LYS A 30 3.99 17.59 -10.08
N GLU A 31 4.83 17.06 -10.97
CA GLU A 31 4.42 16.40 -12.20
C GLU A 31 4.02 14.94 -12.00
N HIS A 32 3.06 14.50 -12.81
CA HIS A 32 2.69 13.10 -12.93
C HIS A 32 3.74 12.31 -13.76
N PRO A 33 3.90 10.99 -13.53
CA PRO A 33 3.25 10.21 -12.49
C PRO A 33 3.93 10.45 -11.13
N LYS A 34 3.13 10.41 -10.08
CA LYS A 34 3.58 10.67 -8.70
C LYS A 34 2.99 9.71 -7.66
N LEU A 35 2.20 8.71 -8.05
CA LEU A 35 1.58 7.77 -7.11
C LEU A 35 2.35 6.45 -6.98
N ILE A 36 2.47 5.64 -8.03
CA ILE A 36 3.07 4.28 -7.95
C ILE A 36 4.21 4.07 -8.94
N LEU A 37 4.01 4.42 -10.21
CA LEU A 37 5.01 4.23 -11.26
C LEU A 37 5.77 5.52 -11.52
N SER A 38 7.08 5.44 -11.69
CA SER A 38 7.88 6.52 -12.25
C SER A 38 7.84 6.47 -13.79
N GLN A 39 8.34 7.53 -14.45
CA GLN A 39 8.50 7.52 -15.92
C GLN A 39 9.35 6.33 -16.41
N ALA A 40 10.42 5.98 -15.69
CA ALA A 40 11.25 4.82 -16.00
C ALA A 40 10.51 3.48 -15.81
N ASP A 41 9.62 3.40 -14.81
CA ASP A 41 8.77 2.23 -14.62
C ASP A 41 7.78 2.09 -15.80
N LEU A 42 7.17 3.20 -16.27
CA LEU A 42 6.27 3.19 -17.44
C LEU A 42 6.98 2.74 -18.72
N GLN A 43 8.20 3.23 -18.97
CA GLN A 43 9.00 2.82 -20.12
C GLN A 43 9.32 1.32 -20.07
N THR A 44 9.69 0.82 -18.89
CA THR A 44 10.02 -0.60 -18.73
C THR A 44 8.78 -1.49 -18.86
N MET A 45 7.65 -1.08 -18.25
CA MET A 45 6.36 -1.76 -18.39
C MET A 45 5.96 -1.89 -19.86
N ARG A 46 6.04 -0.79 -20.63
CA ARG A 46 5.74 -0.78 -22.06
C ARG A 46 6.68 -1.71 -22.83
N ALA A 47 7.99 -1.62 -22.59
CA ALA A 47 8.98 -2.46 -23.27
C ALA A 47 8.72 -3.95 -23.00
N ASN A 48 8.48 -4.32 -21.74
CA ASN A 48 8.20 -5.70 -21.34
C ASN A 48 6.92 -6.23 -21.97
N ALA A 49 5.81 -5.50 -21.87
CA ALA A 49 4.53 -5.92 -22.43
C ALA A 49 4.57 -6.10 -23.96
N LEU A 50 5.31 -5.24 -24.66
CA LEU A 50 5.42 -5.28 -26.13
C LEU A 50 6.54 -6.19 -26.65
N SER A 51 7.41 -6.72 -25.76
CA SER A 51 8.55 -7.57 -26.12
C SER A 51 8.16 -8.94 -26.69
N LYS A 52 6.90 -9.37 -26.52
CA LYS A 52 6.41 -10.73 -26.81
C LYS A 52 7.17 -11.83 -26.06
N SER A 53 7.92 -11.49 -25.00
CA SER A 53 8.65 -12.45 -24.17
C SER A 53 7.80 -12.93 -22.99
N GLU A 54 7.91 -14.21 -22.66
CA GLU A 54 7.30 -14.74 -21.44
C GLU A 54 8.06 -14.28 -20.18
N PRO A 55 7.36 -14.06 -19.04
CA PRO A 55 5.92 -14.25 -18.83
C PRO A 55 5.04 -13.02 -19.19
N TRP A 56 5.66 -11.91 -19.64
CA TRP A 56 4.94 -10.66 -19.91
C TRP A 56 3.95 -10.76 -21.06
N LYS A 57 4.27 -11.54 -22.10
CA LYS A 57 3.36 -11.78 -23.22
C LYS A 57 2.02 -12.35 -22.75
N THR A 58 2.05 -13.45 -22.00
CA THR A 58 0.82 -14.08 -21.47
C THR A 58 0.03 -13.12 -20.61
N ALA A 59 0.69 -12.41 -19.69
CA ALA A 59 0.03 -11.44 -18.81
C ALA A 59 -0.62 -10.28 -19.59
N TRP A 60 0.07 -9.75 -20.60
CA TRP A 60 -0.45 -8.67 -21.44
C TRP A 60 -1.61 -9.12 -22.32
N ASP A 61 -1.50 -10.29 -22.98
CA ASP A 61 -2.56 -10.81 -23.83
C ASP A 61 -3.83 -11.11 -23.04
N SER A 62 -3.71 -11.64 -21.81
CA SER A 62 -4.86 -11.86 -20.93
C SER A 62 -5.53 -10.55 -20.55
N LEU A 63 -4.75 -9.57 -20.07
CA LEU A 63 -5.29 -8.27 -19.67
C LEU A 63 -5.96 -7.57 -20.85
N ARG A 64 -5.28 -7.48 -21.99
CA ARG A 64 -5.80 -6.82 -23.18
C ARG A 64 -7.13 -7.41 -23.63
N LYS A 65 -7.25 -8.74 -23.63
CA LYS A 65 -8.49 -9.43 -24.00
C LYS A 65 -9.65 -9.02 -23.09
N ASP A 66 -9.46 -9.04 -21.78
CA ASP A 66 -10.52 -8.69 -20.82
C ASP A 66 -10.96 -7.22 -20.95
N LEU A 67 -10.01 -6.33 -21.21
CA LEU A 67 -10.28 -4.90 -21.41
C LEU A 67 -10.98 -4.61 -22.74
N ASP A 68 -10.58 -5.28 -23.83
CA ASP A 68 -11.22 -5.16 -25.13
C ASP A 68 -12.69 -5.61 -25.06
N ILE A 69 -12.96 -6.75 -24.41
CA ILE A 69 -14.33 -7.24 -24.16
C ILE A 69 -15.13 -6.21 -23.36
N PHE A 70 -14.57 -5.67 -22.27
CA PHE A 70 -15.26 -4.67 -21.44
C PHE A 70 -15.66 -3.41 -22.23
N ILE A 71 -14.78 -2.96 -23.13
CA ILE A 71 -15.05 -1.81 -24.01
C ILE A 71 -16.13 -2.16 -25.04
N GLU A 72 -16.02 -3.31 -25.70
CA GLU A 72 -16.96 -3.76 -26.74
C GLU A 72 -18.38 -3.97 -26.21
N GLU A 73 -18.52 -4.49 -24.99
CA GLU A 73 -19.82 -4.64 -24.32
C GLU A 73 -20.43 -3.31 -23.88
N GLY A 74 -19.68 -2.19 -23.94
CA GLY A 74 -20.18 -0.87 -23.56
C GLY A 74 -20.57 -0.74 -22.09
N LYS A 75 -20.01 -1.58 -21.20
CA LYS A 75 -20.37 -1.60 -19.76
C LYS A 75 -20.06 -0.26 -19.09
N GLY A 76 -21.05 0.35 -18.45
CA GLY A 76 -20.90 1.57 -17.65
C GLY A 76 -20.47 1.30 -16.20
N ALA A 77 -20.22 2.37 -15.44
CA ALA A 77 -19.88 2.27 -14.03
C ALA A 77 -21.06 1.77 -13.18
N THR A 78 -20.78 0.93 -12.18
CA THR A 78 -21.73 0.47 -11.15
C THR A 78 -21.59 1.32 -9.89
N VAL A 79 -21.80 2.65 -10.02
CA VAL A 79 -21.55 3.60 -8.92
C VAL A 79 -22.53 3.40 -7.76
N TYR A 80 -22.00 3.10 -6.57
CA TYR A 80 -22.80 3.01 -5.35
C TYR A 80 -22.90 4.36 -4.63
N ARG A 81 -24.12 4.81 -4.34
CA ARG A 81 -24.43 6.11 -3.72
C ARG A 81 -25.20 6.02 -2.40
N GLY A 82 -25.36 4.82 -1.87
CA GLY A 82 -26.01 4.63 -0.56
C GLY A 82 -25.06 4.96 0.60
N ASP A 83 -25.58 4.77 1.81
CA ASP A 83 -24.92 5.15 3.07
C ASP A 83 -24.01 4.06 3.66
N LEU A 84 -23.97 2.86 3.08
CA LEU A 84 -23.17 1.74 3.56
C LEU A 84 -21.81 1.65 2.85
N SER A 85 -20.76 2.07 3.55
CA SER A 85 -19.38 2.08 3.04
C SER A 85 -18.83 0.72 2.56
N MET A 86 -19.33 -0.41 3.08
CA MET A 86 -18.95 -1.74 2.58
C MET A 86 -19.46 -1.98 1.14
N ASN A 87 -20.68 -1.53 0.81
CA ASN A 87 -21.21 -1.62 -0.54
C ASN A 87 -20.50 -0.64 -1.48
N PHE A 88 -20.15 0.56 -0.98
CA PHE A 88 -19.27 1.48 -1.69
C PHE A 88 -17.96 0.79 -2.09
N TYR A 89 -17.30 0.11 -1.15
CA TYR A 89 -16.03 -0.57 -1.43
C TYR A 89 -16.16 -1.65 -2.51
N HIS A 90 -17.17 -2.52 -2.43
CA HIS A 90 -17.36 -3.56 -3.44
C HIS A 90 -17.59 -2.99 -4.84
N ALA A 91 -18.36 -1.91 -4.95
CA ALA A 91 -18.59 -1.22 -6.21
C ALA A 91 -17.32 -0.49 -6.70
N ALA A 92 -16.68 0.27 -5.81
CA ALA A 92 -15.52 1.11 -6.13
C ALA A 92 -14.30 0.27 -6.51
N ILE A 93 -14.04 -0.84 -5.81
CA ILE A 93 -12.88 -1.69 -6.13
C ILE A 93 -13.02 -2.32 -7.51
N LYS A 94 -14.24 -2.67 -7.93
CA LYS A 94 -14.52 -3.25 -9.25
C LYS A 94 -14.28 -2.23 -10.35
N ASP A 95 -14.97 -1.09 -10.31
CA ASP A 95 -14.87 -0.07 -11.35
C ASP A 95 -13.50 0.61 -11.34
N GLY A 96 -12.94 0.88 -10.17
CA GLY A 96 -11.63 1.50 -10.04
C GLY A 96 -10.51 0.58 -10.51
N SER A 97 -10.59 -0.74 -10.27
CA SER A 97 -9.63 -1.70 -10.83
C SER A 97 -9.68 -1.70 -12.35
N MET A 98 -10.89 -1.68 -12.93
CA MET A 98 -11.07 -1.56 -14.37
C MET A 98 -10.48 -0.24 -14.91
N ALA A 99 -10.74 0.90 -14.25
CA ALA A 99 -10.17 2.18 -14.62
C ALA A 99 -8.63 2.18 -14.57
N ARG A 100 -8.03 1.59 -13.53
CA ARG A 100 -6.59 1.42 -13.40
C ARG A 100 -6.02 0.57 -14.54
N ASP A 101 -6.64 -0.56 -14.82
CA ASP A 101 -6.13 -1.51 -15.80
C ASP A 101 -6.26 -0.96 -17.23
N LEU A 102 -7.35 -0.24 -17.53
CA LEU A 102 -7.50 0.56 -18.75
C LEU A 102 -6.41 1.64 -18.86
N ALA A 103 -6.10 2.36 -17.78
CA ALA A 103 -5.03 3.36 -17.79
C ALA A 103 -3.63 2.73 -17.99
N ILE A 104 -3.38 1.55 -17.41
CA ILE A 104 -2.17 0.75 -17.67
C ILE A 104 -2.09 0.35 -19.14
N ALA A 105 -3.18 -0.18 -19.71
CA ALA A 105 -3.25 -0.56 -21.12
C ALA A 105 -3.04 0.64 -22.06
N TYR A 106 -3.57 1.81 -21.72
CA TYR A 106 -3.25 3.05 -22.41
C TYR A 106 -1.75 3.36 -22.33
N GLN A 107 -1.12 3.29 -21.16
CA GLN A 107 0.31 3.56 -21.04
C GLN A 107 1.17 2.56 -21.85
N ILE A 108 0.74 1.29 -21.93
CA ILE A 108 1.39 0.26 -22.75
C ILE A 108 1.21 0.49 -24.25
N THR A 109 0.03 0.89 -24.72
CA THR A 109 -0.31 0.90 -26.16
C THR A 109 -0.33 2.30 -26.78
N LYS A 110 -0.73 3.31 -25.99
CA LYS A 110 -1.19 4.65 -26.37
C LYS A 110 -2.50 4.67 -27.18
N ASP A 111 -3.26 3.56 -27.16
CA ASP A 111 -4.60 3.52 -27.75
C ASP A 111 -5.57 4.31 -26.87
N LYS A 112 -6.10 5.41 -27.43
CA LYS A 112 -7.02 6.32 -26.73
C LYS A 112 -8.34 5.66 -26.32
N ARG A 113 -8.74 4.53 -26.90
CA ARG A 113 -9.95 3.81 -26.48
C ARG A 113 -9.90 3.43 -24.99
N TYR A 114 -8.76 2.92 -24.52
CA TYR A 114 -8.58 2.57 -23.12
C TYR A 114 -8.63 3.81 -22.21
N ALA A 115 -7.92 4.88 -22.60
CA ALA A 115 -7.90 6.12 -21.81
C ALA A 115 -9.29 6.76 -21.71
N ASN A 116 -10.02 6.86 -22.82
CA ASN A 116 -11.36 7.43 -22.84
C ASN A 116 -12.30 6.67 -21.90
N LYS A 117 -12.25 5.34 -21.92
CA LYS A 117 -13.08 4.51 -21.03
C LYS A 117 -12.69 4.64 -19.56
N ALA A 118 -11.40 4.72 -19.24
CA ALA A 118 -10.94 4.97 -17.87
C ALA A 118 -11.41 6.35 -17.35
N ILE A 119 -11.36 7.39 -18.19
CA ILE A 119 -11.84 8.74 -17.86
C ILE A 119 -13.35 8.74 -17.63
N GLU A 120 -14.12 8.01 -18.42
CA GLU A 120 -15.57 7.84 -18.22
C GLU A 120 -15.86 7.30 -16.82
N LEU A 121 -15.21 6.22 -16.41
CA LEU A 121 -15.38 5.63 -15.07
C LEU A 121 -14.99 6.61 -13.95
N ILE A 122 -13.90 7.37 -14.12
CA ILE A 122 -13.49 8.42 -13.17
C ILE A 122 -14.56 9.49 -13.04
N LYS A 123 -15.13 9.95 -14.17
CA LYS A 123 -16.18 10.98 -14.19
C LYS A 123 -17.47 10.50 -13.53
N ASP A 124 -17.89 9.26 -13.79
CA ASP A 124 -19.12 8.71 -13.21
C ASP A 124 -19.07 8.65 -11.68
N TRP A 125 -17.94 8.22 -11.12
CA TRP A 125 -17.73 8.13 -9.68
C TRP A 125 -17.56 9.48 -8.99
N SER A 126 -16.89 10.42 -9.66
CA SER A 126 -16.58 11.73 -9.10
C SER A 126 -17.64 12.81 -9.38
N SER A 127 -18.77 12.45 -9.98
CA SER A 127 -19.84 13.38 -10.37
C SER A 127 -20.26 14.32 -9.24
N LYS A 128 -20.37 15.63 -9.55
CA LYS A 128 -20.73 16.67 -8.57
C LYS A 128 -22.19 16.60 -8.12
N GLU A 129 -23.09 16.20 -9.01
CA GLU A 129 -24.53 16.18 -8.75
C GLU A 129 -24.95 15.04 -7.80
N ASN A 130 -24.17 13.95 -7.79
CA ASN A 130 -24.50 12.72 -7.07
C ASN A 130 -23.22 12.02 -6.59
N MET A 131 -22.41 12.74 -5.83
CA MET A 131 -21.08 12.32 -5.40
C MET A 131 -21.11 11.07 -4.52
N ALA A 132 -20.42 10.01 -4.97
CA ALA A 132 -20.38 8.74 -4.26
C ALA A 132 -19.62 8.83 -2.93
N GLY A 133 -20.15 8.22 -1.88
CA GLY A 133 -19.51 8.16 -0.57
C GLY A 133 -19.47 9.49 0.20
N LYS A 134 -20.36 10.44 -0.14
CA LYS A 134 -20.51 11.72 0.57
C LYS A 134 -21.21 11.58 1.92
N ASP A 135 -22.24 10.74 1.99
CA ASP A 135 -23.19 10.72 3.11
C ASP A 135 -23.23 9.31 3.75
N PHE A 136 -22.07 8.76 4.14
CA PHE A 136 -22.05 7.50 4.89
C PHE A 136 -22.67 7.68 6.28
N ASP A 137 -23.51 6.73 6.68
CA ASP A 137 -24.13 6.72 8.00
C ASP A 137 -23.05 6.47 9.07
N SER A 138 -22.87 7.46 9.95
CA SER A 138 -21.86 7.43 11.01
C SER A 138 -22.08 6.33 12.07
N THR A 139 -23.26 5.70 12.09
CA THR A 139 -23.62 4.60 12.98
C THR A 139 -23.42 3.22 12.34
N LYS A 140 -23.22 3.16 11.02
CA LYS A 140 -23.06 1.91 10.27
C LYS A 140 -21.60 1.68 9.91
N PHE A 141 -21.10 0.49 10.20
CA PHE A 141 -19.81 -0.05 9.75
C PHE A 141 -18.54 0.72 10.19
N TYR A 142 -18.66 1.90 10.79
CA TYR A 142 -17.54 2.50 11.51
C TYR A 142 -17.07 1.59 12.66
N PRO A 143 -15.76 1.52 12.91
CA PRO A 143 -14.66 2.30 12.30
C PRO A 143 -14.16 1.77 10.95
N ASN A 144 -14.64 0.62 10.48
CA ASN A 144 -14.14 -0.05 9.26
C ASN A 144 -14.31 0.77 7.99
N THR A 145 -15.21 1.76 7.99
CA THR A 145 -15.43 2.73 6.91
C THR A 145 -14.14 3.35 6.39
N GLY A 146 -13.20 3.74 7.26
CA GLY A 146 -11.96 4.37 6.81
C GLY A 146 -11.15 3.47 5.87
N MET A 147 -10.94 2.22 6.27
CA MET A 147 -10.19 1.23 5.47
C MET A 147 -10.86 0.99 4.13
N VAL A 148 -12.19 0.77 4.14
CA VAL A 148 -12.90 0.38 2.92
C VAL A 148 -13.03 1.55 1.94
N VAL A 149 -13.11 2.78 2.43
CA VAL A 149 -13.02 3.98 1.58
C VAL A 149 -11.61 4.12 1.00
N SER A 150 -10.58 4.02 1.84
CA SER A 150 -9.18 4.11 1.43
C SER A 150 -8.81 3.10 0.34
N ARG A 151 -9.19 1.84 0.54
CA ARG A 151 -8.94 0.75 -0.42
C ARG A 151 -9.83 0.86 -1.66
N GLY A 152 -11.07 1.29 -1.50
CA GLY A 152 -12.02 1.43 -2.62
C GLY A 152 -11.61 2.52 -3.61
N VAL A 153 -11.09 3.65 -3.12
CA VAL A 153 -10.70 4.78 -3.98
C VAL A 153 -9.30 4.64 -4.61
N PHE A 154 -8.42 3.84 -4.01
CA PHE A 154 -7.00 3.78 -4.40
C PHE A 154 -6.79 3.46 -5.89
N THR A 155 -7.56 2.55 -6.47
CA THR A 155 -7.41 2.16 -7.88
C THR A 155 -7.81 3.30 -8.83
N PHE A 156 -8.77 4.15 -8.45
CA PHE A 156 -9.05 5.39 -9.17
C PHE A 156 -7.91 6.40 -9.07
N LEU A 157 -7.27 6.55 -7.90
CA LEU A 157 -6.10 7.42 -7.75
C LEU A 157 -4.98 6.99 -8.70
N TYR A 158 -4.76 5.69 -8.83
CA TYR A 158 -3.76 5.12 -9.71
C TYR A 158 -4.11 5.36 -11.18
N ALA A 159 -5.36 5.09 -11.59
CA ALA A 159 -5.84 5.40 -12.94
C ALA A 159 -5.64 6.89 -13.30
N TYR A 160 -6.06 7.78 -12.40
CA TYR A 160 -5.93 9.22 -12.55
C TYR A 160 -4.47 9.65 -12.76
N ASP A 161 -3.55 9.17 -11.92
CA ASP A 161 -2.11 9.50 -11.99
C ASP A 161 -1.49 9.11 -13.34
N LEU A 162 -1.86 7.93 -13.85
CA LEU A 162 -1.39 7.44 -15.14
C LEU A 162 -1.95 8.24 -16.32
N LEU A 163 -3.21 8.67 -16.26
CA LEU A 163 -3.83 9.46 -17.32
C LEU A 163 -3.33 10.91 -17.32
N ALA A 164 -3.14 11.49 -16.13
CA ALA A 164 -2.61 12.83 -15.95
C ALA A 164 -1.15 12.96 -16.42
N THR A 165 -0.40 11.85 -16.44
CA THR A 165 0.97 11.81 -16.98
C THR A 165 1.07 12.33 -18.43
N ASP A 166 0.07 12.04 -19.26
CA ASP A 166 0.00 12.48 -20.66
C ASP A 166 -1.00 13.63 -20.87
N ASN A 167 -1.34 14.37 -19.80
CA ASN A 167 -2.28 15.50 -19.82
C ASN A 167 -3.67 15.15 -20.40
N LEU A 168 -4.14 13.92 -20.19
CA LEU A 168 -5.46 13.48 -20.70
C LEU A 168 -6.63 13.89 -19.83
N ILE A 169 -6.36 14.31 -18.59
CA ILE A 169 -7.39 14.80 -17.67
C ILE A 169 -7.58 16.28 -17.92
N ASP A 170 -8.76 16.68 -18.42
CA ASP A 170 -9.11 18.08 -18.55
C ASP A 170 -9.32 18.74 -17.17
N GLY A 171 -9.22 20.08 -17.11
CA GLY A 171 -9.29 20.82 -15.85
C GLY A 171 -10.63 20.68 -15.10
N ASN A 172 -11.74 20.42 -15.80
CA ASN A 172 -13.03 20.19 -15.14
C ASN A 172 -13.06 18.81 -14.47
N THR A 173 -12.59 17.78 -15.16
CA THR A 173 -12.46 16.40 -14.66
C THR A 173 -11.48 16.34 -13.51
N GLU A 174 -10.35 17.05 -13.58
CA GLU A 174 -9.41 17.19 -12.46
C GLU A 174 -10.09 17.83 -11.25
N THR A 175 -10.77 18.97 -11.44
CA THR A 175 -11.46 19.67 -10.35
C THR A 175 -12.52 18.78 -9.71
N GLN A 176 -13.32 18.11 -10.54
CA GLN A 176 -14.35 17.17 -10.12
C GLN A 176 -13.76 16.01 -9.29
N PHE A 177 -12.73 15.36 -9.79
CA PHE A 177 -12.07 14.25 -9.12
C PHE A 177 -11.45 14.69 -7.77
N LYS A 178 -10.71 15.80 -7.76
CA LYS A 178 -10.11 16.32 -6.51
C LYS A 178 -11.16 16.71 -5.47
N ASN A 179 -12.31 17.23 -5.89
CA ASN A 179 -13.41 17.53 -4.97
C ASN A 179 -14.01 16.25 -4.36
N TRP A 180 -14.16 15.19 -5.17
CA TRP A 180 -14.59 13.89 -4.66
C TRP A 180 -13.64 13.35 -3.60
N LEU A 181 -12.32 13.40 -3.84
CA LEU A 181 -11.33 12.96 -2.86
C LEU A 181 -11.42 13.73 -1.52
N ARG A 182 -11.64 15.05 -1.57
CA ARG A 182 -11.76 15.87 -0.35
C ARG A 182 -12.96 15.46 0.50
N VAL A 183 -14.05 15.01 -0.11
CA VAL A 183 -15.24 14.52 0.60
C VAL A 183 -14.99 13.18 1.28
N LEU A 184 -14.11 12.34 0.72
CA LEU A 184 -13.78 11.03 1.30
C LEU A 184 -12.80 11.14 2.49
N VAL A 185 -11.92 12.15 2.52
CA VAL A 185 -10.89 12.31 3.57
C VAL A 185 -11.46 12.32 5.00
N PRO A 186 -12.54 13.06 5.32
CA PRO A 186 -13.16 13.03 6.65
C PRO A 186 -13.58 11.63 7.10
N HIS A 187 -14.11 10.79 6.21
CA HIS A 187 -14.52 9.43 6.55
C HIS A 187 -13.32 8.54 6.91
N ILE A 188 -12.19 8.70 6.20
CA ILE A 188 -10.95 7.98 6.52
C ILE A 188 -10.39 8.43 7.87
N LYS A 189 -10.32 9.74 8.10
CA LYS A 189 -9.86 10.30 9.39
C LYS A 189 -10.75 9.86 10.55
N GLU A 190 -12.06 9.80 10.37
CA GLU A 190 -12.99 9.36 11.41
C GLU A 190 -12.86 7.86 11.70
N GLY A 191 -12.65 7.02 10.68
CA GLY A 191 -12.31 5.60 10.86
C GLY A 191 -11.06 5.42 11.71
N ALA A 192 -9.97 6.09 11.35
CA ALA A 192 -8.70 6.06 12.08
C ALA A 192 -8.87 6.55 13.54
N ARG A 193 -9.55 7.70 13.74
CA ARG A 193 -9.80 8.26 15.07
C ARG A 193 -10.59 7.31 15.96
N ARG A 194 -11.60 6.61 15.42
CA ARG A 194 -12.41 5.65 16.20
C ARG A 194 -11.64 4.39 16.56
N TRP A 195 -10.73 3.93 15.71
CA TRP A 195 -9.81 2.84 16.07
C TRP A 195 -8.83 3.26 17.18
N GLU A 196 -8.39 4.51 17.18
CA GLU A 196 -7.45 5.04 18.18
C GLU A 196 -8.13 5.36 19.52
N ALA A 197 -9.31 5.98 19.50
CA ALA A 197 -9.89 6.63 20.67
C ALA A 197 -10.65 5.69 21.62
N ASN A 198 -10.79 4.39 21.31
CA ASN A 198 -11.46 3.47 22.22
C ASN A 198 -10.96 2.02 22.09
N ASP A 199 -11.09 1.28 23.19
CA ASP A 199 -10.67 -0.11 23.32
C ASP A 199 -11.79 -1.11 23.03
N TYR A 200 -12.92 -0.66 22.45
CA TYR A 200 -14.03 -1.55 22.07
C TYR A 200 -13.55 -2.70 21.17
N PHE A 201 -12.50 -2.46 20.37
CA PHE A 201 -11.87 -3.45 19.51
C PHE A 201 -10.71 -4.19 20.19
N GLY A 202 -10.71 -4.28 21.52
CA GLY A 202 -9.75 -5.04 22.30
C GLY A 202 -8.30 -4.59 22.10
N LYS A 203 -8.03 -3.28 22.10
CA LYS A 203 -6.66 -2.74 21.96
C LYS A 203 -5.91 -3.16 20.69
N GLN A 204 -6.63 -3.43 19.60
CA GLN A 204 -6.07 -3.69 18.26
C GLN A 204 -5.50 -2.40 17.63
N TYR A 205 -4.47 -1.82 18.24
CA TYR A 205 -3.94 -0.50 17.89
C TYR A 205 -3.09 -0.46 16.62
N TYR A 206 -2.54 -1.61 16.21
CA TYR A 206 -1.73 -1.77 15.00
C TYR A 206 -2.22 -2.99 14.23
N GLN A 207 -2.90 -2.73 13.11
CA GLN A 207 -3.58 -3.74 12.29
C GLN A 207 -3.94 -3.17 10.92
N ASN A 208 -4.35 -4.05 10.01
CA ASN A 208 -4.56 -3.76 8.58
C ASN A 208 -5.46 -2.55 8.24
N HIS A 209 -6.49 -2.25 9.02
CA HIS A 209 -7.35 -1.07 8.83
C HIS A 209 -6.57 0.23 9.07
N ILE A 210 -5.81 0.33 10.14
CA ILE A 210 -4.98 1.51 10.43
C ILE A 210 -3.93 1.72 9.32
N VAL A 211 -3.32 0.63 8.84
CA VAL A 211 -2.40 0.69 7.68
C VAL A 211 -3.13 1.25 6.46
N ALA A 212 -4.33 0.73 6.17
CA ALA A 212 -5.12 1.18 5.02
C ALA A 212 -5.55 2.64 5.13
N ASP A 213 -5.96 3.09 6.31
CA ASP A 213 -6.34 4.48 6.57
C ASP A 213 -5.17 5.42 6.26
N ALA A 214 -3.98 5.13 6.81
CA ALA A 214 -2.79 5.94 6.58
C ALA A 214 -2.35 5.93 5.12
N VAL A 215 -2.40 4.77 4.44
CA VAL A 215 -2.11 4.65 3.01
C VAL A 215 -3.09 5.45 2.16
N GLY A 216 -4.39 5.40 2.48
CA GLY A 216 -5.42 6.16 1.79
C GLY A 216 -5.22 7.67 1.90
N LEU A 217 -4.95 8.15 3.11
CA LEU A 217 -4.66 9.58 3.35
C LEU A 217 -3.36 10.02 2.65
N LEU A 218 -2.31 9.20 2.68
CA LEU A 218 -1.06 9.48 1.96
C LEU A 218 -1.32 9.59 0.44
N ALA A 219 -1.99 8.60 -0.14
CA ALA A 219 -2.29 8.54 -1.57
C ALA A 219 -3.15 9.74 -2.02
N ILE A 220 -4.22 10.05 -1.29
CA ILE A 220 -5.07 11.20 -1.57
C ILE A 220 -4.28 12.51 -1.43
N GLY A 221 -3.47 12.65 -0.38
CA GLY A 221 -2.64 13.84 -0.16
C GLY A 221 -1.68 14.10 -1.32
N VAL A 222 -1.01 13.06 -1.83
CA VAL A 222 -0.11 13.15 -2.99
C VAL A 222 -0.85 13.60 -4.26
N ILE A 223 -2.03 13.02 -4.55
CA ILE A 223 -2.83 13.39 -5.72
C ILE A 223 -3.35 14.83 -5.61
N LEU A 224 -3.83 15.22 -4.43
CA LEU A 224 -4.29 16.59 -4.16
C LEU A 224 -3.14 17.62 -4.17
N GLY A 225 -1.89 17.18 -3.98
CA GLY A 225 -0.77 18.09 -3.72
C GLY A 225 -0.84 18.73 -2.32
N ASP A 226 -1.55 18.09 -1.38
CA ASP A 226 -1.75 18.56 -0.02
C ASP A 226 -0.60 18.08 0.87
N THR A 227 0.41 18.95 1.06
CA THR A 227 1.60 18.62 1.86
C THR A 227 1.28 18.40 3.34
N GLU A 228 0.24 19.04 3.88
CA GLU A 228 -0.14 18.86 5.27
C GLU A 228 -0.83 17.52 5.48
N LEU A 229 -1.66 17.07 4.53
CA LEU A 229 -2.25 15.73 4.59
C LEU A 229 -1.19 14.64 4.42
N VAL A 230 -0.23 14.83 3.50
CA VAL A 230 0.91 13.90 3.35
C VAL A 230 1.73 13.86 4.63
N LYS A 231 2.06 15.02 5.22
CA LYS A 231 2.77 15.08 6.51
C LYS A 231 2.00 14.35 7.61
N TYR A 232 0.71 14.64 7.76
CA TYR A 232 -0.19 13.99 8.72
C TYR A 232 -0.17 12.46 8.56
N ALA A 233 -0.27 11.95 7.34
CA ALA A 233 -0.30 10.51 7.08
C ALA A 233 1.07 9.84 7.24
N TYR A 234 2.16 10.53 6.90
CA TYR A 234 3.49 9.93 6.82
C TYR A 234 4.26 9.95 8.14
N GLU A 235 4.35 11.11 8.80
CA GLU A 235 5.22 11.30 9.98
C GLU A 235 4.71 12.34 10.99
N GLY A 236 3.51 12.88 10.81
CA GLY A 236 2.98 13.96 11.64
C GLY A 236 2.80 13.54 13.10
N GLU A 237 3.36 14.33 14.02
CA GLU A 237 3.27 14.08 15.47
C GLU A 237 1.83 14.14 15.99
N ASN A 238 0.95 14.87 15.31
CA ASN A 238 -0.48 14.96 15.59
C ASN A 238 -1.29 13.74 15.08
N ASN A 239 -0.61 12.74 14.51
CA ASN A 239 -1.19 11.46 14.13
C ASN A 239 -0.35 10.33 14.73
N SER A 240 -0.81 9.76 15.84
CA SER A 240 -0.11 8.67 16.52
C SER A 240 -0.11 7.35 15.72
N ARG A 241 -0.83 7.33 14.59
CA ARG A 241 -0.91 6.23 13.62
C ARG A 241 -0.54 6.70 12.21
N ASN A 242 0.45 7.59 12.11
CA ASN A 242 1.13 7.85 10.84
C ASN A 242 1.95 6.63 10.39
N ILE A 243 2.35 6.57 9.12
CA ILE A 243 3.02 5.40 8.53
C ILE A 243 4.29 5.00 9.28
N LYS A 244 5.13 5.95 9.71
CA LYS A 244 6.33 5.62 10.50
C LYS A 244 5.98 4.98 11.84
N LYS A 245 4.97 5.50 12.55
CA LYS A 245 4.46 4.91 13.80
C LYS A 245 3.80 3.56 13.59
N ILE A 246 3.11 3.38 12.47
CA ILE A 246 2.56 2.08 12.09
C ILE A 246 3.68 1.06 11.88
N ILE A 247 4.75 1.41 11.15
CA ILE A 247 5.89 0.50 10.96
C ILE A 247 6.53 0.13 12.30
N GLU A 248 6.72 1.10 13.19
CA GLU A 248 7.23 0.89 14.57
C GLU A 248 6.36 -0.07 15.40
N GLY A 249 5.03 -0.05 15.21
CA GLY A 249 4.10 -0.81 16.06
C GLY A 249 3.53 -2.10 15.45
N ILE A 250 3.53 -2.22 14.12
CA ILE A 250 2.92 -3.36 13.42
C ILE A 250 3.95 -4.44 13.03
N ILE A 251 5.22 -4.07 12.85
CA ILE A 251 6.28 -5.02 12.54
C ILE A 251 6.90 -5.46 13.85
N LEU A 252 6.71 -6.72 14.20
CA LEU A 252 7.27 -7.32 15.40
C LEU A 252 8.75 -7.62 15.18
N MET A 253 9.52 -7.37 16.23
CA MET A 253 10.91 -7.79 16.38
C MET A 253 11.00 -8.90 17.43
N LYS A 254 12.02 -9.75 17.33
CA LYS A 254 12.22 -10.89 18.22
C LYS A 254 12.19 -10.47 19.69
N GLY A 255 11.30 -11.09 20.46
CA GLY A 255 11.17 -10.84 21.89
C GLY A 255 10.28 -9.64 22.26
N GLN A 256 9.76 -8.91 21.28
CA GLN A 256 8.69 -7.93 21.54
C GLN A 256 7.39 -8.65 21.90
N GLN A 257 6.56 -7.96 22.68
CA GLN A 257 5.23 -8.44 23.03
C GLN A 257 4.32 -8.41 21.80
N ALA A 258 3.67 -9.54 21.51
CA ALA A 258 2.61 -9.62 20.50
C ALA A 258 1.32 -8.94 21.00
N TYR A 259 0.25 -9.06 20.23
CA TYR A 259 -1.07 -8.58 20.62
C TYR A 259 -1.52 -9.19 21.98
N GLU A 260 -2.01 -8.36 22.90
CA GLU A 260 -2.33 -8.80 24.27
C GLU A 260 -3.42 -9.88 24.34
N GLY A 261 -4.31 -9.94 23.35
CA GLY A 261 -5.36 -10.96 23.26
C GLY A 261 -4.90 -12.22 22.53
N GLU A 262 -3.64 -12.33 22.11
CA GLU A 262 -3.10 -13.54 21.49
C GLU A 262 -3.03 -14.67 22.54
N PRO A 263 -3.69 -15.82 22.31
CA PRO A 263 -3.62 -16.94 23.23
C PRO A 263 -2.27 -17.66 23.18
N GLY A 264 -1.85 -18.17 24.33
CA GLY A 264 -0.59 -18.90 24.48
C GLY A 264 0.62 -17.98 24.70
N LYS A 265 1.82 -18.56 24.63
CA LYS A 265 3.10 -17.84 24.76
C LYS A 265 3.98 -18.15 23.56
N TRP A 266 3.55 -17.66 22.40
CA TRP A 266 4.27 -17.85 21.16
C TRP A 266 5.35 -16.76 21.02
N PRO A 267 6.62 -17.13 20.78
CA PRO A 267 7.66 -16.13 20.57
C PRO A 267 7.38 -15.35 19.28
N THR A 268 7.69 -14.05 19.32
CA THR A 268 7.71 -13.17 18.15
C THR A 268 9.02 -13.31 17.40
N GLN A 269 8.98 -13.11 16.09
CA GLN A 269 10.14 -13.18 15.20
C GLN A 269 10.32 -11.86 14.44
N ASP A 270 11.55 -11.58 14.01
CA ASP A 270 11.85 -10.37 13.25
C ASP A 270 11.08 -10.33 11.93
N GLY A 271 10.30 -9.27 11.73
CA GLY A 271 9.52 -9.05 10.51
C GLY A 271 8.12 -9.63 10.54
N GLU A 272 7.74 -10.30 11.61
CA GLU A 272 6.38 -10.80 11.74
C GLU A 272 5.39 -9.65 11.91
N ILE A 273 4.22 -9.72 11.30
CA ILE A 273 3.23 -8.65 11.36
C ILE A 273 2.26 -8.90 12.51
N MET A 274 1.95 -7.84 13.28
CA MET A 274 1.07 -7.87 14.44
C MET A 274 -0.27 -8.55 14.17
N ASP A 275 -0.83 -8.41 12.96
CA ASP A 275 -2.05 -9.13 12.52
C ASP A 275 -1.96 -10.67 12.63
N ARG A 276 -0.80 -11.24 13.00
CA ARG A 276 -0.65 -12.67 13.31
C ARG A 276 -1.65 -13.19 14.33
N TYR A 277 -2.18 -12.33 15.22
CA TYR A 277 -3.24 -12.73 16.15
C TYR A 277 -4.51 -13.25 15.45
N ARG A 278 -4.72 -12.91 14.18
CA ARG A 278 -5.82 -13.43 13.33
C ARG A 278 -5.69 -14.92 13.01
N HIS A 279 -4.62 -15.57 13.48
CA HIS A 279 -4.53 -17.02 13.51
C HIS A 279 -5.62 -17.61 14.42
N PHE A 280 -5.96 -16.90 15.49
CA PHE A 280 -6.88 -17.38 16.51
C PHE A 280 -8.30 -16.86 16.33
N ALA A 281 -9.25 -17.59 16.91
CA ALA A 281 -10.60 -17.12 17.11
C ALA A 281 -10.60 -16.22 18.34
N LEU A 282 -10.73 -14.92 18.13
CA LEU A 282 -10.76 -13.93 19.18
C LEU A 282 -12.19 -13.46 19.38
N HIS A 283 -12.66 -13.53 20.63
CA HIS A 283 -13.95 -12.99 21.02
C HIS A 283 -13.79 -11.51 21.36
N HIS A 284 -14.36 -10.65 20.52
CA HIS A 284 -14.42 -9.21 20.76
C HIS A 284 -15.88 -8.80 20.85
N TYR A 285 -16.29 -8.40 22.05
CA TYR A 285 -17.68 -8.02 22.32
C TYR A 285 -18.68 -9.12 21.88
N LYS A 286 -19.51 -8.88 20.87
CA LYS A 286 -20.53 -9.82 20.35
C LYS A 286 -20.05 -10.64 19.16
N ASP A 287 -18.84 -10.39 18.66
CA ASP A 287 -18.31 -10.98 17.44
C ASP A 287 -17.12 -11.88 17.74
N THR A 288 -16.98 -12.94 16.94
CA THR A 288 -15.82 -13.84 16.99
C THR A 288 -15.11 -13.79 15.65
N THR A 289 -13.80 -13.52 15.67
CA THR A 289 -13.02 -13.52 14.44
C THR A 289 -12.92 -14.92 13.87
N LYS A 290 -12.97 -15.03 12.53
CA LYS A 290 -12.65 -16.31 11.88
C LYS A 290 -11.16 -16.62 12.08
N PRO A 291 -10.78 -17.78 12.64
CA PRO A 291 -9.39 -18.17 12.84
C PRO A 291 -8.70 -18.52 11.51
N ASN A 292 -7.41 -18.86 11.59
CA ASN A 292 -6.57 -19.30 10.48
C ASN A 292 -6.55 -18.27 9.35
N ARG A 293 -6.33 -17.00 9.67
CA ARG A 293 -6.22 -15.90 8.69
C ARG A 293 -4.99 -15.02 8.91
N ALA A 294 -4.06 -15.42 9.75
CA ALA A 294 -2.88 -14.62 10.04
C ALA A 294 -2.04 -14.31 8.79
N LEU A 295 -1.76 -15.31 7.95
CA LEU A 295 -1.01 -15.12 6.70
C LEU A 295 -1.79 -14.23 5.70
N GLN A 296 -3.12 -14.30 5.71
CA GLN A 296 -3.96 -13.40 4.92
C GLN A 296 -3.80 -11.94 5.35
N TYR A 297 -4.00 -11.65 6.63
CA TYR A 297 -4.01 -10.28 7.14
C TYR A 297 -2.61 -9.68 7.25
N ALA A 298 -1.61 -10.49 7.64
CA ALA A 298 -0.21 -10.09 7.58
C ALA A 298 0.23 -9.76 6.15
N GLY A 299 -0.22 -10.55 5.18
CA GLY A 299 -0.02 -10.30 3.77
C GLY A 299 -0.65 -8.99 3.30
N LEU A 300 -1.90 -8.73 3.70
CA LEU A 300 -2.61 -7.47 3.41
C LEU A 300 -1.85 -6.26 3.98
N SER A 301 -1.48 -6.29 5.26
CA SER A 301 -0.74 -5.21 5.91
C SER A 301 0.62 -4.98 5.28
N THR A 302 1.35 -6.06 4.98
CA THR A 302 2.65 -5.97 4.26
C THR A 302 2.48 -5.33 2.90
N ASN A 303 1.46 -5.72 2.13
CA ASN A 303 1.18 -5.12 0.81
C ASN A 303 0.85 -3.63 0.93
N LEU A 304 0.01 -3.24 1.90
CA LEU A 304 -0.32 -1.82 2.14
C LEU A 304 0.90 -0.99 2.54
N LEU A 305 1.81 -1.54 3.36
CA LEU A 305 3.08 -0.88 3.69
C LEU A 305 3.99 -0.73 2.47
N VAL A 306 4.05 -1.74 1.60
CA VAL A 306 4.78 -1.67 0.32
C VAL A 306 4.16 -0.61 -0.60
N ILE A 307 2.83 -0.48 -0.64
CA ILE A 307 2.16 0.59 -1.38
C ILE A 307 2.55 1.96 -0.83
N ALA A 308 2.58 2.15 0.49
CA ALA A 308 3.10 3.39 1.09
C ALA A 308 4.54 3.67 0.68
N ALA A 309 5.39 2.63 0.64
CA ALA A 309 6.78 2.75 0.22
C ALA A 309 6.93 3.14 -1.25
N GLU A 310 6.10 2.61 -2.15
CA GLU A 310 6.08 3.01 -3.56
C GLU A 310 5.64 4.47 -3.74
N ILE A 311 4.60 4.90 -3.03
CA ILE A 311 4.20 6.33 -3.01
C ILE A 311 5.34 7.19 -2.49
N GLY A 312 5.96 6.78 -1.40
CA GLY A 312 7.06 7.52 -0.80
C GLY A 312 8.28 7.64 -1.70
N ARG A 313 8.68 6.54 -2.37
CA ARG A 313 9.81 6.46 -3.30
C ARG A 313 9.74 7.52 -4.40
N ILE A 314 8.55 7.78 -4.94
CA ILE A 314 8.38 8.78 -6.01
C ILE A 314 8.39 10.22 -5.48
N ASN A 315 8.07 10.40 -4.19
CA ASN A 315 7.88 11.70 -3.55
C ASN A 315 8.99 12.04 -2.56
N GLY A 316 10.14 11.35 -2.60
CA GLY A 316 11.28 11.61 -1.72
C GLY A 316 11.06 11.23 -0.25
N LEU A 317 10.08 10.36 0.03
CA LEU A 317 9.79 9.80 1.34
C LEU A 317 10.30 8.35 1.38
N ASP A 318 11.59 8.18 1.65
CA ASP A 318 12.24 6.87 1.54
C ASP A 318 11.84 5.93 2.69
N LEU A 319 10.90 5.02 2.45
CA LEU A 319 10.55 3.95 3.38
C LEU A 319 11.28 2.63 3.11
N TYR A 320 11.90 2.47 1.94
CA TYR A 320 12.67 1.26 1.62
C TYR A 320 14.05 1.27 2.31
N GLY A 321 14.67 2.44 2.45
CA GLY A 321 15.91 2.65 3.19
C GLY A 321 15.72 3.05 4.66
N TRP A 322 14.50 3.43 5.07
CA TRP A 322 14.24 3.86 6.45
C TRP A 322 14.08 2.68 7.41
N LYS A 323 14.57 2.88 8.63
CA LYS A 323 14.53 1.93 9.74
C LYS A 323 14.18 2.67 11.02
N ALA A 324 13.23 2.12 11.78
CA ALA A 324 12.88 2.59 13.11
C ALA A 324 14.04 2.41 14.10
N LYS A 325 14.04 3.17 15.19
CA LYS A 325 15.09 3.08 16.24
C LYS A 325 15.18 1.69 16.86
N THR A 326 14.05 1.02 16.99
CA THR A 326 13.88 -0.34 17.55
C THR A 326 14.18 -1.44 16.53
N GLY A 327 14.34 -1.08 15.25
CA GLY A 327 14.90 -1.94 14.23
C GLY A 327 13.95 -2.27 13.09
N GLU A 328 12.65 -2.00 13.22
CA GLU A 328 11.60 -2.28 12.25
C GLU A 328 11.86 -1.56 10.92
N ALA A 329 11.69 -2.26 9.81
CA ALA A 329 11.71 -1.71 8.46
C ALA A 329 10.85 -2.57 7.53
N ILE A 330 10.47 -2.01 6.37
CA ILE A 330 9.56 -2.68 5.43
C ILE A 330 10.19 -3.95 4.84
N ARG A 331 11.52 -4.05 4.83
CA ARG A 331 12.22 -5.23 4.32
C ARG A 331 12.00 -6.48 5.17
N GLN A 332 11.85 -6.37 6.49
CA GLN A 332 11.73 -7.52 7.38
C GLN A 332 10.50 -8.39 7.10
N PRO A 333 9.27 -7.87 6.99
CA PRO A 333 8.12 -8.72 6.68
C PRO A 333 8.24 -9.41 5.33
N LEU A 334 8.84 -8.76 4.33
CA LEU A 334 9.15 -9.40 3.06
C LEU A 334 10.07 -10.61 3.26
N LEU A 335 11.13 -10.48 4.05
CA LEU A 335 12.04 -11.59 4.33
C LEU A 335 11.41 -12.69 5.17
N PHE A 336 10.60 -12.33 6.17
CA PHE A 336 9.95 -13.27 7.06
C PHE A 336 8.95 -14.14 6.30
N TYR A 337 8.04 -13.51 5.54
CA TYR A 337 6.97 -14.22 4.85
C TYR A 337 7.41 -14.94 3.57
N ALA A 338 8.56 -14.58 2.98
CA ALA A 338 9.04 -15.20 1.75
C ALA A 338 9.21 -16.73 1.88
N ASP A 339 9.62 -17.22 3.05
CA ASP A 339 9.82 -18.67 3.24
C ASP A 339 8.51 -19.46 3.00
N PHE A 340 7.37 -18.97 3.48
CA PHE A 340 6.10 -19.66 3.28
C PHE A 340 5.70 -19.74 1.80
N TYR A 341 6.04 -18.72 1.00
CA TYR A 341 5.74 -18.72 -0.44
C TYR A 341 6.69 -19.62 -1.24
N ILE A 342 7.89 -19.89 -0.72
CA ILE A 342 8.86 -20.84 -1.29
C ILE A 342 8.48 -22.28 -0.92
N THR A 343 8.27 -22.55 0.38
CA THR A 343 8.08 -23.92 0.89
C THR A 343 6.66 -24.43 0.74
N LYS A 344 5.67 -23.53 0.66
CA LYS A 344 4.23 -23.86 0.67
C LYS A 344 3.76 -24.58 1.93
N ASP A 345 4.49 -24.41 3.03
CA ASP A 345 4.20 -25.01 4.33
C ASP A 345 4.12 -23.92 5.40
N ALA A 346 2.93 -23.73 6.00
CA ALA A 346 2.69 -22.72 7.03
C ALA A 346 3.26 -23.11 8.41
N SER A 347 3.73 -24.35 8.60
CA SER A 347 4.27 -24.80 9.88
C SER A 347 5.75 -24.45 10.11
N ILE A 348 6.48 -24.00 9.08
CA ILE A 348 7.94 -23.85 9.09
C ILE A 348 8.50 -22.81 10.09
N LYS A 349 7.66 -21.92 10.64
CA LYS A 349 8.05 -20.89 11.62
C LYS A 349 7.65 -21.28 13.04
N GLY A 350 8.13 -22.44 13.49
CA GLY A 350 7.86 -22.96 14.83
C GLY A 350 6.43 -23.44 15.05
N GLY A 351 5.69 -23.72 13.97
CA GLY A 351 4.33 -24.23 14.02
C GLY A 351 3.23 -23.21 14.29
N PHE A 352 3.56 -21.91 14.45
CA PHE A 352 2.56 -20.88 14.77
C PHE A 352 1.43 -20.80 13.74
N TYR A 353 1.76 -20.79 12.45
CA TYR A 353 0.78 -20.63 11.37
C TYR A 353 0.21 -21.97 10.86
N LYS A 354 0.38 -23.07 11.60
CA LYS A 354 -0.04 -24.40 11.15
C LYS A 354 -1.54 -24.40 10.78
N GLY A 355 -1.87 -24.92 9.60
CA GLY A 355 -3.24 -24.97 9.08
C GLY A 355 -3.64 -23.79 8.18
N GLU A 356 -2.70 -22.89 7.89
CA GLU A 356 -2.90 -21.75 6.98
C GLU A 356 -2.33 -21.95 5.56
N ASP A 357 -2.00 -23.20 5.18
CA ASP A 357 -1.36 -23.53 3.89
C ASP A 357 -2.15 -23.03 2.68
N SER A 358 -3.48 -22.91 2.79
CA SER A 358 -4.31 -22.37 1.72
C SER A 358 -3.92 -20.93 1.35
N TRP A 359 -3.59 -20.07 2.32
CA TRP A 359 -3.26 -18.67 2.03
C TRP A 359 -1.93 -18.47 1.27
N ILE A 360 -1.07 -19.49 1.26
CA ILE A 360 0.23 -19.46 0.59
C ILE A 360 0.26 -20.33 -0.68
N ASN A 361 -0.67 -21.27 -0.82
CA ASN A 361 -0.85 -22.08 -2.03
C ASN A 361 -1.77 -21.42 -3.06
N TYR A 362 -2.74 -20.64 -2.61
CA TYR A 362 -3.58 -19.86 -3.51
C TYR A 362 -2.83 -18.58 -3.93
N ASN A 363 -2.28 -18.58 -5.16
CA ASN A 363 -1.74 -17.39 -5.82
C ASN A 363 -2.82 -16.33 -6.13
N SER A 364 -4.08 -16.56 -5.75
CA SER A 364 -5.27 -15.76 -6.06
C SER A 364 -5.51 -14.57 -5.13
N GLN A 365 -4.55 -14.24 -4.26
CA GLN A 365 -4.71 -13.16 -3.30
C GLN A 365 -3.65 -12.09 -3.40
N ALA A 366 -4.07 -10.90 -2.97
CA ALA A 366 -3.35 -9.67 -2.74
C ALA A 366 -1.90 -9.76 -2.24
N THR A 367 -1.50 -10.90 -1.70
CA THR A 367 -0.20 -11.12 -1.10
C THR A 367 0.83 -11.64 -2.10
N PHE A 368 0.46 -12.28 -3.22
CA PHE A 368 1.47 -12.73 -4.18
C PHE A 368 2.03 -11.55 -5.01
N SER A 369 1.21 -10.53 -5.26
CA SER A 369 1.58 -9.39 -6.10
C SER A 369 2.68 -8.49 -5.51
N LEU A 370 2.96 -8.59 -4.21
CA LEU A 370 4.03 -7.82 -3.57
C LEU A 370 5.43 -8.32 -3.93
N TRP A 371 5.59 -9.58 -4.38
CA TRP A 371 6.91 -10.15 -4.65
C TRP A 371 7.57 -9.60 -5.90
N GLU A 372 6.79 -9.22 -6.92
CA GLU A 372 7.31 -8.49 -8.09
C GLU A 372 7.85 -7.12 -7.66
N VAL A 373 7.15 -6.42 -6.77
CA VAL A 373 7.61 -5.14 -6.20
C VAL A 373 8.86 -5.37 -5.34
N ALA A 374 8.86 -6.38 -4.47
CA ALA A 374 9.99 -6.70 -3.61
C ALA A 374 11.25 -6.99 -4.43
N HIS A 375 11.17 -7.83 -5.46
CA HIS A 375 12.28 -8.10 -6.37
C HIS A 375 12.72 -6.85 -7.14
N ALA A 376 11.78 -6.05 -7.64
CA ALA A 376 12.10 -4.82 -8.36
C ALA A 376 12.85 -3.79 -7.49
N ARG A 377 12.60 -3.76 -6.18
CA ARG A 377 13.23 -2.80 -5.24
C ARG A 377 14.44 -3.38 -4.50
N TYR A 378 14.52 -4.70 -4.36
CA TYR A 378 15.64 -5.43 -3.76
C TYR A 378 16.18 -6.49 -4.73
N PRO A 379 16.71 -6.11 -5.91
CA PRO A 379 17.06 -7.07 -6.97
C PRO A 379 18.17 -8.04 -6.60
N LYS A 380 18.99 -7.69 -5.61
CA LYS A 380 20.08 -8.51 -5.08
C LYS A 380 19.65 -9.48 -3.99
N GLU A 381 18.38 -9.49 -3.57
CA GLU A 381 17.87 -10.40 -2.55
C GLU A 381 17.50 -11.76 -3.18
N PRO A 382 18.29 -12.83 -2.96
CA PRO A 382 18.05 -14.12 -3.61
C PRO A 382 16.70 -14.71 -3.21
N LYS A 383 16.22 -14.44 -1.99
CA LYS A 383 14.98 -15.00 -1.48
C LYS A 383 13.75 -14.51 -2.26
N PHE A 384 13.74 -13.25 -2.69
CA PHE A 384 12.63 -12.71 -3.48
C PHE A 384 12.63 -13.27 -4.90
N GLN A 385 13.82 -13.47 -5.48
CA GLN A 385 13.95 -14.20 -6.75
C GLN A 385 13.40 -15.61 -6.62
N GLU A 386 13.75 -16.31 -5.54
CA GLU A 386 13.29 -17.68 -5.31
C GLU A 386 11.78 -17.77 -5.16
N VAL A 387 11.14 -16.85 -4.41
CA VAL A 387 9.68 -16.76 -4.36
C VAL A 387 9.09 -16.67 -5.76
N LEU A 388 9.64 -15.83 -6.63
CA LEU A 388 9.14 -15.68 -8.00
C LEU A 388 9.42 -16.91 -8.89
N ARG A 389 10.49 -17.68 -8.63
CA ARG A 389 10.78 -18.94 -9.34
C ARG A 389 9.84 -20.07 -8.93
N SER A 390 9.52 -20.17 -7.64
CA SER A 390 8.67 -21.24 -7.10
C SER A 390 7.17 -21.05 -7.38
N ASN A 391 6.78 -19.99 -8.10
CA ASN A 391 5.39 -19.59 -8.24
C ASN A 391 5.00 -19.14 -9.64
N ASN A 392 3.73 -19.35 -9.99
CA ASN A 392 3.20 -18.85 -11.25
C ASN A 392 3.03 -17.32 -11.20
N ARG A 393 3.88 -16.61 -11.96
CA ARG A 393 3.90 -15.15 -12.06
C ARG A 393 2.81 -14.58 -12.97
N SER A 394 2.17 -15.38 -13.80
CA SER A 394 1.15 -14.91 -14.75
C SER A 394 -0.24 -14.74 -14.13
N ASN A 395 -0.41 -15.06 -12.84
CA ASN A 395 -1.72 -14.94 -12.20
C ASN A 395 -2.17 -13.47 -12.09
N THR A 396 -3.44 -13.23 -12.39
CA THR A 396 -4.05 -11.91 -12.55
C THR A 396 -5.11 -11.63 -11.50
N ASP A 397 -5.05 -12.22 -10.30
CA ASP A 397 -5.98 -11.83 -9.22
C ASP A 397 -5.52 -10.50 -8.59
N LEU A 398 -6.16 -9.43 -9.06
CA LEU A 398 -5.65 -8.07 -8.92
C LEU A 398 -6.18 -7.40 -7.65
N HIS A 399 -5.33 -7.30 -6.63
CA HIS A 399 -5.50 -6.35 -5.54
C HIS A 399 -5.25 -4.90 -6.02
N LEU A 400 -5.03 -3.97 -5.09
CA LEU A 400 -4.89 -2.53 -5.34
C LEU A 400 -3.90 -2.16 -6.46
N LEU A 401 -2.77 -2.86 -6.57
CA LEU A 401 -1.70 -2.56 -7.54
C LEU A 401 -1.93 -3.08 -8.97
N GLY A 402 -2.93 -3.92 -9.19
CA GLY A 402 -3.21 -4.43 -10.53
C GLY A 402 -2.19 -5.44 -11.03
N PRO A 403 -1.97 -5.54 -12.36
CA PRO A 403 -1.14 -6.56 -12.98
C PRO A 403 0.34 -6.26 -12.71
N VAL A 404 0.81 -6.61 -11.51
CA VAL A 404 2.15 -6.25 -11.02
C VAL A 404 3.29 -6.84 -11.85
N LEU A 405 3.09 -7.98 -12.51
CA LEU A 405 4.07 -8.54 -13.41
C LEU A 405 4.34 -7.58 -14.59
N LEU A 406 3.30 -6.91 -15.11
CA LEU A 406 3.46 -5.92 -16.17
C LEU A 406 4.14 -4.65 -15.64
N THR A 407 3.73 -4.17 -14.47
CA THR A 407 4.16 -2.86 -13.96
C THR A 407 5.51 -2.87 -13.26
N HIS A 408 5.85 -3.96 -12.56
CA HIS A 408 7.06 -4.09 -11.75
C HIS A 408 7.95 -5.26 -12.16
N GLY A 409 7.44 -6.19 -12.97
CA GLY A 409 8.15 -7.43 -13.28
C GLY A 409 9.53 -7.20 -13.87
N ARG A 410 10.51 -7.92 -13.31
CA ARG A 410 11.90 -7.98 -13.78
C ARG A 410 12.24 -9.38 -14.26
N SER A 411 13.28 -9.46 -15.09
CA SER A 411 13.95 -10.73 -15.36
C SER A 411 14.46 -11.32 -14.04
N ILE A 412 14.43 -12.64 -13.98
CA ILE A 412 15.01 -13.39 -12.88
C ILE A 412 16.22 -14.09 -13.47
N ASP A 413 17.36 -14.00 -12.79
CA ASP A 413 18.58 -14.65 -13.25
C ASP A 413 18.32 -16.15 -13.36
N LYS A 414 18.76 -16.75 -14.46
CA LYS A 414 18.79 -18.21 -14.58
C LYS A 414 19.96 -18.67 -13.70
N ASN A 415 19.67 -19.51 -12.71
CA ASN A 415 20.70 -20.18 -11.92
C ASN A 415 21.62 -21.01 -12.82
#